data_AF-A0AAV6GW23-F1
#
_entry.id   AF-A0AAV6GW23-F1
#
_cell.length_a   1.000
_cell.length_b   1.000
_cell.length_c   1.000
_cell.angle_alpha   90.00
_cell.angle_beta   90.00
_cell.angle_gamma   90.00
#
_symmetry.space_group_name_H-M   'P 1'
#
loop_
_entity.id
_entity.type
_entity.pdbx_description
1 polymer ?
#
loop_
_entity_poly.entity_id
_entity_poly.type
_entity_poly.pdbx_seq_one_letter_code
_entity_poly.pdbx_strand_id
1 'polypeptide(L)'
;MEKFFNIKCRASGLRPSVVVLVATVRALKMHGGGPNVSAGAPLPKEYTEESLQLVASGCSNLKKQIQIAQLFGVPVVVALNVFK
;
A
#
# COMPACT_ATOMS: atom_id res chain seq x y z
N MET A 1 -6.46 -5.99 6.16
CA MET A 1 -7.57 -6.31 5.24
C MET A 1 -8.07 -7.74 5.42
N GLU A 2 -7.22 -8.77 5.21
CA GLU A 2 -7.64 -10.18 5.24
C GLU A 2 -8.44 -10.59 6.49
N LYS A 3 -7.93 -10.29 7.70
CA LYS A 3 -8.64 -10.56 8.97
C LYS A 3 -9.99 -9.83 9.08
N PHE A 4 -10.12 -8.65 8.48
CA PHE A 4 -11.38 -7.89 8.50
C PHE A 4 -12.47 -8.63 7.71
N PHE A 5 -12.14 -9.17 6.54
CA PHE A 5 -13.08 -9.98 5.75
C PHE A 5 -13.32 -11.37 6.39
N ASN A 6 -12.24 -12.09 6.73
CA ASN A 6 -12.35 -13.48 7.18
C ASN A 6 -12.94 -13.63 8.59
N ILE A 7 -12.71 -12.67 9.49
CA ILE A 7 -13.15 -12.74 10.88
C ILE A 7 -14.27 -11.74 11.15
N LYS A 8 -14.00 -10.44 10.99
CA LYS A 8 -14.97 -9.40 11.42
C LYS A 8 -16.24 -9.42 10.59
N CYS A 9 -16.15 -9.44 9.26
CA CYS A 9 -17.34 -9.46 8.39
C CYS A 9 -18.17 -10.72 8.62
N ARG A 10 -17.53 -11.88 8.75
CA ARG A 10 -18.20 -13.14 9.09
C ARG A 10 -18.92 -13.08 10.43
N ALA A 11 -18.27 -12.55 11.47
CA ALA A 11 -18.84 -12.49 12.82
C ALA A 11 -19.93 -11.41 12.98
N SER A 12 -19.87 -10.33 12.20
CA SER A 12 -20.79 -9.18 12.35
C SER A 12 -21.84 -9.04 11.27
N GLY A 13 -21.76 -9.84 10.19
CA GLY A 13 -22.64 -9.71 9.03
C GLY A 13 -22.36 -8.49 8.14
N LEU A 14 -21.29 -7.73 8.41
CA LEU A 14 -20.88 -6.60 7.56
C LEU A 14 -20.55 -7.08 6.14
N ARG A 15 -21.00 -6.31 5.15
CA ARG A 15 -20.77 -6.56 3.71
C ARG A 15 -20.14 -5.33 3.08
N PRO A 16 -18.80 -5.21 3.09
CA PRO A 16 -18.11 -4.07 2.51
C PRO A 16 -18.38 -3.96 1.02
N SER A 17 -18.64 -2.76 0.52
CA SER A 17 -18.90 -2.52 -0.92
C SER A 17 -17.64 -2.15 -1.71
N VAL A 18 -16.58 -1.73 -1.04
CA VAL A 18 -15.33 -1.28 -1.66
C VAL A 18 -14.16 -1.42 -0.69
N VAL A 19 -12.96 -1.66 -1.22
CA VAL A 19 -11.70 -1.55 -0.48
C VAL A 19 -10.94 -0.32 -0.98
N VAL A 20 -10.53 0.54 -0.06
CA VAL A 20 -9.57 1.62 -0.35
C VAL A 20 -8.18 1.17 0.12
N LEU A 21 -7.24 1.04 -0.81
CA LEU A 21 -5.83 0.77 -0.53
C LEU A 21 -5.05 2.08 -0.56
N VAL A 22 -4.56 2.51 0.60
CA VAL A 22 -3.73 3.71 0.70
C VAL A 22 -2.29 3.38 0.33
N ALA A 23 -1.69 4.20 -0.53
CA ALA A 23 -0.29 4.11 -0.92
C ALA A 23 0.36 5.50 -0.97
N THR A 24 1.69 5.54 -0.91
CA THR A 24 2.47 6.79 -0.97
C THR A 24 3.67 6.55 -1.86
N VAL A 25 4.15 7.59 -2.56
CA VAL A 25 5.33 7.47 -3.42
C VAL A 25 6.56 7.02 -2.62
N ARG A 26 6.72 7.54 -1.39
CA ARG A 26 7.82 7.18 -0.47
C ARG A 26 7.80 5.68 -0.11
N ALA A 27 6.64 5.15 0.25
CA ALA A 27 6.49 3.73 0.58
C ALA A 27 6.71 2.83 -0.65
N LEU A 28 6.26 3.24 -1.83
CA LEU A 28 6.56 2.51 -3.06
C LEU A 28 8.07 2.43 -3.29
N LYS A 29 8.81 3.53 -3.17
CA LYS A 29 10.28 3.49 -3.28
C LYS A 29 10.95 2.58 -2.26
N MET A 30 10.45 2.54 -1.03
CA MET A 30 10.97 1.65 0.01
C MET A 30 10.79 0.18 -0.38
N HIS A 31 9.60 -0.19 -0.85
CA HIS A 31 9.34 -1.53 -1.38
C HIS A 31 10.09 -1.84 -2.69
N GLY A 32 10.59 -0.81 -3.38
CA GLY A 32 11.43 -0.93 -4.57
C GLY A 32 12.92 -1.10 -4.28
N GLY A 33 13.33 -1.23 -3.02
CA GLY A 33 14.74 -1.41 -2.62
C GLY A 33 15.42 -0.13 -2.14
N GLY A 34 14.65 0.91 -1.78
CA GLY A 34 15.20 2.11 -1.14
C GLY A 34 15.90 1.80 0.20
N PRO A 35 16.77 2.71 0.68
CA PRO A 35 17.54 2.51 1.91
C PRO A 35 16.65 2.39 3.16
N ASN A 36 17.11 1.65 4.18
CA ASN A 36 16.32 1.46 5.40
C ASN A 36 15.94 2.80 6.07
N VAL A 37 14.68 2.89 6.53
CA VAL A 37 14.17 4.04 7.27
C VAL A 37 14.18 3.69 8.76
N SER A 38 14.94 4.47 9.54
CA SER A 38 15.03 4.32 10.99
C SER A 38 14.27 5.44 11.69
N ALA A 39 13.49 5.10 12.72
CA ALA A 39 12.76 6.09 13.51
C ALA A 39 13.74 7.07 14.18
N GLY A 40 13.44 8.36 14.10
CA GLY A 40 14.26 9.44 14.68
C GLY A 40 15.47 9.85 13.83
N ALA A 41 15.80 9.13 12.76
CA ALA A 41 16.82 9.54 11.80
C ALA A 41 16.21 10.39 10.66
N PRO A 42 17.00 11.29 10.04
CA PRO A 42 16.58 11.97 8.82
C PRO A 42 16.21 10.97 7.73
N LEU A 43 15.20 11.32 6.93
CA LEU A 43 14.77 10.48 5.83
C LEU A 43 15.84 10.49 4.71
N PRO A 44 16.25 9.32 4.18
CA PRO A 44 17.18 9.26 3.06
C PRO A 44 16.67 10.03 1.82
N LYS A 45 17.62 10.57 1.04
CA LYS A 45 17.32 11.46 -0.09
C LYS A 45 16.47 10.80 -1.16
N GLU A 46 16.60 9.50 -1.34
CA GLU A 46 15.84 8.68 -2.30
C GLU A 46 14.32 8.80 -2.08
N TYR A 47 13.89 9.09 -0.85
CA TYR A 47 12.49 9.29 -0.52
C TYR A 47 12.00 10.74 -0.69
N THR A 48 12.91 11.70 -0.79
CA THR A 48 12.59 13.12 -1.01
C THR A 48 12.82 13.56 -2.46
N GLU A 49 13.76 12.94 -3.17
CA GLU A 49 14.12 13.23 -4.56
C GLU A 49 13.38 12.29 -5.52
N GLU A 50 13.19 12.69 -6.78
CA GLU A 50 12.51 11.86 -7.77
C GLU A 50 13.31 10.59 -8.10
N SER A 51 12.64 9.44 -8.15
CA SER A 51 13.22 8.19 -8.63
C SER A 51 12.13 7.28 -9.17
N LEU A 52 11.95 7.27 -10.49
CA LEU A 52 10.92 6.47 -11.16
C LEU A 52 11.22 4.97 -11.09
N GLN A 53 12.50 4.59 -11.09
CA GLN A 53 12.95 3.20 -10.98
C GLN A 53 12.51 2.57 -9.67
N LEU A 54 12.77 3.23 -8.53
CA LEU A 54 12.37 2.73 -7.22
C LEU A 54 10.84 2.65 -7.09
N VAL A 55 10.10 3.63 -7.63
CA VAL A 55 8.63 3.58 -7.65
C VAL A 55 8.13 2.39 -8.46
N ALA A 56 8.63 2.19 -9.68
CA ALA A 56 8.23 1.11 -10.56
C ALA A 56 8.51 -0.27 -9.93
N SER A 57 9.69 -0.48 -9.36
CA SER A 57 10.05 -1.71 -8.64
C SER A 57 9.12 -1.96 -7.45
N GLY A 58 8.78 -0.90 -6.70
CA GLY A 58 7.88 -0.95 -5.56
C GLY A 58 6.41 -1.24 -5.88
N CYS A 59 5.97 -0.93 -7.10
CA CYS A 59 4.60 -1.21 -7.54
C CYS A 59 4.26 -2.71 -7.52
N SER A 60 5.26 -3.60 -7.54
CA SER A 60 5.06 -5.04 -7.35
C SER A 60 4.32 -5.38 -6.04
N ASN A 61 4.66 -4.68 -4.95
CA ASN A 61 3.97 -4.82 -3.66
C ASN A 61 2.51 -4.35 -3.75
N LEU A 62 2.26 -3.16 -4.29
CA LEU A 62 0.90 -2.63 -4.45
C LEU A 62 0.04 -3.53 -5.34
N LYS A 63 0.60 -4.02 -6.45
CA LYS A 63 -0.06 -4.97 -7.35
C LYS A 63 -0.47 -6.23 -6.59
N LYS A 64 0.40 -6.78 -5.73
CA LYS A 64 0.06 -7.97 -4.94
C LYS A 64 -1.06 -7.69 -3.93
N GLN A 65 -1.05 -6.52 -3.28
CA GLN A 65 -2.13 -6.12 -2.36
C GLN A 65 -3.48 -5.95 -3.09
N ILE A 66 -3.48 -5.37 -4.30
CA ILE A 66 -4.67 -5.27 -5.14
C ILE A 66 -5.21 -6.67 -5.49
N GLN A 67 -4.33 -7.59 -5.91
CA GLN A 67 -4.72 -8.97 -6.20
C GLN A 67 -5.35 -9.65 -4.98
N ILE A 68 -4.76 -9.51 -3.79
CA ILE A 68 -5.31 -10.07 -2.55
C ILE A 68 -6.67 -9.45 -2.23
N ALA A 69 -6.85 -8.14 -2.43
CA ALA A 69 -8.12 -7.45 -2.19
C ALA A 69 -9.22 -7.95 -3.14
N GLN A 70 -8.89 -8.15 -4.41
CA GLN A 70 -9.82 -8.66 -5.42
C GLN A 70 -10.32 -10.08 -5.13
N LEU A 71 -9.55 -10.91 -4.41
CA LEU A 71 -10.00 -12.25 -4.00
C LEU A 71 -11.24 -12.22 -3.09
N PHE A 72 -11.51 -11.09 -2.43
CA PHE A 72 -12.71 -10.90 -1.60
C PHE A 72 -13.95 -10.46 -2.40
N GLY A 73 -13.85 -10.36 -3.74
CA GLY A 73 -14.99 -10.10 -4.62
C GLY A 73 -15.54 -8.68 -4.56
N VAL A 74 -14.74 -7.71 -4.09
CA VAL A 74 -15.14 -6.30 -3.97
C VAL A 74 -14.24 -5.40 -4.82
N PRO A 75 -14.77 -4.30 -5.38
CA PRO A 75 -13.98 -3.30 -6.07
C PRO A 75 -12.86 -2.73 -5.19
N VAL A 76 -11.73 -2.40 -5.82
CA VAL A 76 -10.54 -1.87 -5.14
C VAL A 76 -10.20 -0.51 -5.74
N VAL A 77 -10.06 0.49 -4.87
CA VAL A 77 -9.63 1.84 -5.22
C VAL A 77 -8.31 2.12 -4.54
N VAL A 78 -7.32 2.61 -5.29
CA VAL A 78 -6.04 3.04 -4.72
C VAL A 78 -6.12 4.54 -4.40
N ALA A 79 -5.87 4.90 -3.15
CA ALA A 79 -5.73 6.28 -2.71
C ALA A 79 -4.25 6.61 -2.55
N LEU A 80 -3.73 7.51 -3.39
CA LEU A 80 -2.36 8.00 -3.26
C LEU A 80 -2.32 9.20 -2.30
N ASN A 81 -1.73 8.99 -1.12
CA ASN A 81 -1.53 10.07 -0.16
C ASN A 81 -0.25 10.86 -0.53
N VAL A 82 -0.43 12.16 -0.77
CA VAL A 82 0.60 13.07 -1.26
C VAL A 82 1.35 13.68 -0.08
N PHE A 83 2.68 13.62 -0.14
CA PHE A 83 3.56 14.34 0.77
C PHE A 83 4.22 15.50 0.05
N LYS A 84 4.34 16.63 0.74
CA LYS A 84 5.19 17.74 0.33
C LYS A 84 6.66 17.42 0.62
#